data_AF-A0A0F2M3W9-F1
#
_entry.id   AF-A0A0F2M3W9-F1
#
_cell.length_a   1.000
_cell.length_b   1.000
_cell.length_c   1.000
_cell.angle_alpha   90.00
_cell.angle_beta   90.00
_cell.angle_gamma   90.00
#
_symmetry.space_group_name_H-M   'P 1'
#
loop_
_entity.id
_entity.type
_entity.pdbx_description
1 polymer ?
#
loop_
_entity_poly.entity_id
_entity_poly.type
_entity_poly.pdbx_seq_one_letter_code
_entity_poly.pdbx_strand_id
1 'polypeptide(L)'
;MARPMGPVRLKRANPVTIAIGAVLCIFILYFLIASGGSHTISAARNANAASHPLSPPTSPFRKSNSKGKPKPPPVTRYNMNNITTTSNPIENNEHILVLSPMARFYQQYWDNLLKLSYPHELMTLAFILPKTKEGNAATAALQAQITKTQKFGDEKERFKSIIILRQDIDPPLVSQDESERHKIENQKARRAAMAKARNSLLFTTLGPSTSWVLWLDSDVVETPPSLIQDLASHDAPIIAPNCFQRFLNPETNKMDERPYDYNNWQDSPTAQELAARMGPDDILLEGYAEMATYRSLMTHMTTPGESPHQEVPLDGVGGTALLVKAEVHRDGAMFPAFPFYHLIETEGFARMAKRLGWVSIGLPNYKVYHYNE
;
A
#
# COMPACT_ATOMS: atom_id res chain seq x y z
N MET A 1 -64.71 40.19 -15.31
CA MET A 1 -65.38 39.11 -14.56
C MET A 1 -64.39 38.47 -13.61
N ALA A 2 -64.57 38.65 -12.31
CA ALA A 2 -63.86 37.93 -11.26
C ALA A 2 -64.91 37.53 -10.20
N ARG A 3 -65.05 36.23 -9.90
CA ARG A 3 -65.96 35.74 -8.86
C ARG A 3 -65.28 35.93 -7.49
N PRO A 4 -65.98 36.46 -6.46
CA PRO A 4 -65.42 36.51 -5.12
C PRO A 4 -65.39 35.10 -4.52
N MET A 5 -64.24 34.68 -4.00
CA MET A 5 -64.12 33.44 -3.24
C MET A 5 -64.84 33.62 -1.89
N GLY A 6 -65.79 32.74 -1.59
CA GLY A 6 -66.47 32.69 -0.29
C GLY A 6 -65.52 32.27 0.85
N PRO A 7 -65.88 32.56 2.11
CA PRO A 7 -65.01 32.31 3.25
C PRO A 7 -64.78 30.80 3.45
N VAL A 8 -63.51 30.40 3.47
CA VAL A 8 -63.09 29.02 3.79
C VAL A 8 -63.32 28.79 5.28
N ARG A 9 -64.34 27.99 5.62
CA ARG A 9 -64.53 27.46 6.98
C ARG A 9 -63.38 26.49 7.30
N LEU A 10 -62.45 26.91 8.15
CA LEU A 10 -61.49 26.02 8.79
C LEU A 10 -62.24 24.99 9.64
N LYS A 11 -62.26 23.72 9.20
CA LYS A 11 -62.74 22.60 10.01
C LYS A 11 -61.86 22.50 11.26
N ARG A 12 -62.46 22.55 12.45
CA ARG A 12 -61.76 22.25 13.71
C ARG A 12 -61.18 20.83 13.60
N ALA A 13 -59.85 20.72 13.64
CA ALA A 13 -59.17 19.44 13.63
C ALA A 13 -59.56 18.64 14.88
N ASN A 14 -59.93 17.37 14.69
CA ASN A 14 -60.29 16.47 15.77
C ASN A 14 -59.05 16.24 16.66
N PRO A 15 -59.16 16.37 18.00
CA PRO A 15 -58.02 16.22 18.92
C PRO A 15 -57.29 14.87 18.76
N VAL A 16 -58.00 13.82 18.35
CA VAL A 16 -57.39 12.51 18.07
C VAL A 16 -56.43 12.56 16.88
N THR A 17 -56.77 13.30 15.83
CA THR A 17 -55.90 13.45 14.64
C THR A 17 -54.66 14.27 14.95
N ILE A 18 -54.77 15.26 15.87
CA ILE A 18 -53.64 16.05 16.35
C ILE A 18 -52.71 15.17 17.19
N ALA A 19 -53.25 14.33 18.06
CA ALA A 19 -52.46 13.41 18.89
C ALA A 19 -51.68 12.39 18.04
N ILE A 20 -52.33 11.80 17.03
CA ILE A 20 -51.67 10.88 16.09
C ILE A 20 -50.58 11.61 15.29
N GLY A 21 -50.86 12.82 14.81
CA GLY A 21 -49.87 13.65 14.11
C GLY A 21 -48.66 14.00 14.98
N ALA A 22 -48.88 14.29 16.26
CA ALA A 22 -47.81 14.57 17.21
C ALA A 22 -46.94 13.34 17.49
N VAL A 23 -47.54 12.17 17.68
CA VAL A 23 -46.80 10.91 17.85
C VAL A 23 -46.00 10.57 16.60
N LEU A 24 -46.56 10.77 15.41
CA LEU A 24 -45.86 10.54 14.15
C LEU A 24 -44.68 11.49 13.97
N CYS A 25 -44.84 12.77 14.35
CA CYS A 25 -43.76 13.76 14.34
C CYS A 25 -42.64 13.40 15.32
N ILE A 26 -42.99 12.95 16.54
CA ILE A 26 -41.99 12.50 17.53
C ILE A 26 -41.27 11.26 17.02
N PHE A 27 -41.96 10.31 16.40
CA PHE A 27 -41.35 9.12 15.81
C PHE A 27 -40.41 9.47 14.66
N ILE A 28 -40.79 10.40 13.78
CA ILE A 28 -39.95 10.90 12.69
C ILE A 28 -38.73 11.66 13.25
N LEU A 29 -38.90 12.51 14.25
CA LEU A 29 -37.80 13.23 14.90
C LEU A 29 -36.85 12.26 15.61
N TYR A 30 -37.38 11.27 16.33
CA TYR A 30 -36.59 10.22 16.96
C TYR A 30 -35.82 9.42 15.91
N PHE A 31 -36.44 9.05 14.79
CA PHE A 31 -35.77 8.32 13.72
C PHE A 31 -34.71 9.18 13.02
N LEU A 32 -34.94 10.47 12.80
CA LEU A 32 -33.95 11.40 12.24
C LEU A 32 -32.75 11.63 13.18
N ILE A 33 -32.97 11.61 14.50
CA ILE A 33 -31.91 11.77 15.50
C ILE A 33 -31.16 10.44 15.72
N ALA A 34 -31.87 9.32 15.78
CA ALA A 34 -31.29 7.99 16.00
C ALA A 34 -30.60 7.41 14.75
N SER A 35 -30.98 7.85 13.55
CA SER A 35 -30.28 7.49 12.29
C SER A 35 -28.96 8.24 12.09
N GLY A 36 -28.53 9.07 13.06
CA GLY A 36 -27.25 9.78 13.07
C GLY A 36 -26.01 8.90 13.33
N GLY A 37 -26.07 7.61 13.00
CA GLY A 37 -24.94 6.69 13.08
C GLY A 37 -23.91 6.94 11.97
N SER A 38 -23.21 8.08 12.01
CA SER A 38 -22.01 8.35 11.18
C SER A 38 -21.12 9.51 11.69
N HIS A 39 -21.37 10.08 12.87
CA HIS A 39 -20.60 11.25 13.33
C HIS A 39 -19.19 10.96 13.88
N THR A 40 -18.84 9.70 14.16
CA THR A 40 -17.50 9.35 14.69
C THR A 40 -16.41 9.37 13.61
N ILE A 41 -16.69 8.85 12.40
CA ILE A 41 -15.73 8.79 11.28
C ILE A 41 -15.34 10.20 10.80
N SER A 42 -16.29 11.14 10.76
CA SER A 42 -16.04 12.52 10.32
C SER A 42 -15.14 13.29 11.30
N ALA A 43 -15.28 13.08 12.61
CA ALA A 43 -14.52 13.81 13.63
C ALA A 43 -13.02 13.47 13.61
N ALA A 44 -12.67 12.17 13.53
CA ALA A 44 -11.28 11.71 13.46
C ALA A 44 -10.56 12.23 12.20
N ARG A 45 -11.24 12.24 11.05
CA ARG A 45 -10.71 12.81 9.80
C ARG A 45 -10.50 14.32 9.86
N ASN A 46 -11.42 15.05 10.49
CA ASN A 46 -11.30 16.50 10.63
C ASN A 46 -10.15 16.90 11.56
N ALA A 47 -9.84 16.08 12.58
CA ALA A 47 -8.72 16.33 13.50
C ALA A 47 -7.34 16.23 12.82
N ASN A 48 -7.21 15.40 11.78
CA ASN A 48 -5.93 15.08 11.12
C ASN A 48 -5.72 15.77 9.75
N ALA A 49 -6.62 16.67 9.34
CA ALA A 49 -6.50 17.40 8.09
C ALA A 49 -5.43 18.51 8.16
N ALA A 50 -4.62 18.62 7.12
CA ALA A 50 -3.64 19.69 6.98
C ALA A 50 -4.33 21.05 6.83
N SER A 51 -3.90 22.05 7.61
CA SER A 51 -4.42 23.42 7.54
C SER A 51 -3.70 24.29 6.50
N HIS A 52 -2.55 23.82 5.98
CA HIS A 52 -1.72 24.53 5.00
C HIS A 52 -1.24 23.58 3.89
N PRO A 53 -1.12 24.02 2.62
CA PRO A 53 -0.70 23.16 1.51
C PRO A 53 0.74 22.64 1.62
N LEU A 54 1.58 23.28 2.46
CA LEU A 54 2.94 22.86 2.77
C LEU A 54 3.04 21.91 3.98
N SER A 55 1.91 21.47 4.53
CA SER A 55 1.92 20.44 5.57
C SER A 55 2.44 19.11 4.99
N PRO A 56 2.89 18.16 5.82
CA PRO A 56 3.39 16.89 5.33
C PRO A 56 2.39 16.24 4.34
N PRO A 57 2.87 15.65 3.23
CA PRO A 57 2.02 15.12 2.17
C PRO A 57 1.13 13.96 2.65
N THR A 58 1.45 13.38 3.81
CA THR A 58 0.67 12.33 4.47
C THR A 58 -0.62 12.83 5.12
N SER A 59 -0.81 14.14 5.29
CA SER A 59 -2.02 14.72 5.86
C SER A 59 -2.91 15.31 4.75
N PRO A 60 -4.21 14.94 4.66
CA PRO A 60 -5.09 15.44 3.62
C PRO A 60 -5.28 16.96 3.75
N PHE A 61 -5.01 17.71 2.67
CA PHE A 61 -5.19 19.16 2.65
C PHE A 61 -6.57 19.57 2.11
N ARG A 62 -7.29 20.39 2.86
CA ARG A 62 -8.55 21.01 2.39
C ARG A 62 -8.33 22.48 2.07
N LYS A 63 -8.55 22.85 0.81
CA LYS A 63 -8.49 24.25 0.37
C LYS A 63 -9.64 25.04 1.00
N SER A 64 -9.32 25.99 1.89
CA SER A 64 -10.31 26.93 2.44
C SER A 64 -10.74 27.94 1.37
N ASN A 65 -12.05 28.15 1.21
CA ASN A 65 -12.63 29.17 0.33
C ASN A 65 -12.59 30.59 0.93
N SER A 66 -11.88 30.81 2.04
CA SER A 66 -11.78 32.14 2.66
C SER A 66 -10.96 33.10 1.80
N LYS A 67 -11.57 34.19 1.32
CA LYS A 67 -10.92 35.34 0.64
C LYS A 67 -10.03 36.18 1.60
N GLY A 68 -9.39 35.56 2.59
CA GLY A 68 -8.54 36.21 3.58
C GLY A 68 -7.05 36.07 3.25
N LYS A 69 -6.20 36.85 3.93
CA LYS A 69 -4.74 36.67 3.87
C LYS A 69 -4.37 35.22 4.23
N PRO A 70 -3.44 34.58 3.50
CA PRO A 70 -3.03 33.21 3.79
C PRO A 70 -2.54 33.12 5.24
N LYS A 71 -3.12 32.19 6.02
CA LYS A 71 -2.65 31.92 7.37
C LYS A 71 -1.22 31.37 7.29
N PRO A 72 -0.31 31.75 8.22
CA PRO A 72 1.02 31.16 8.25
C PRO A 72 0.92 29.63 8.41
N PRO A 73 1.91 28.86 7.91
CA PRO A 73 1.93 27.42 8.10
C PRO A 73 1.84 27.04 9.59
N PRO A 74 1.10 25.99 9.95
CA PRO A 74 1.02 25.55 11.35
C PRO A 74 2.37 24.99 11.81
N VAL A 75 2.74 25.28 13.06
CA VAL A 75 3.84 24.57 13.74
C VAL A 75 3.31 23.24 14.24
N THR A 76 3.82 22.12 13.73
CA THR A 76 3.44 20.77 14.17
C THR A 76 4.62 20.11 14.86
N ARG A 77 4.38 19.49 16.02
CA ARG A 77 5.40 18.78 16.81
C ARG A 77 5.09 17.29 16.79
N TYR A 78 6.08 16.49 16.42
CA TYR A 78 6.00 15.03 16.42
C TYR A 78 7.02 14.50 17.42
N ASN A 79 6.57 13.72 18.40
CA ASN A 79 7.47 12.97 19.26
C ASN A 79 7.65 11.58 18.64
N MET A 80 8.79 11.34 18.02
CA MET A 80 9.05 10.10 17.28
C MET A 80 9.06 8.86 18.19
N ASN A 81 9.40 9.02 19.47
CA ASN A 81 9.40 7.93 20.45
C ASN A 81 7.99 7.48 20.86
N ASN A 82 6.94 8.23 20.47
CA ASN A 82 5.55 7.88 20.75
C ASN A 82 4.87 7.20 19.55
N ILE A 83 5.58 6.98 18.44
CA ILE A 83 5.05 6.24 17.29
C ILE A 83 5.21 4.77 17.61
N THR A 84 4.09 4.05 17.69
CA THR A 84 4.09 2.62 17.98
C THR A 84 4.06 1.80 16.70
N THR A 85 4.69 0.63 16.75
CA THR A 85 4.75 -0.40 15.71
C THR A 85 4.52 -1.76 16.39
N THR A 86 3.25 -2.10 16.60
CA THR A 86 2.85 -3.23 17.47
C THR A 86 2.18 -4.36 16.70
N SER A 87 2.02 -5.52 17.34
CA SER A 87 1.28 -6.66 16.80
C SER A 87 -0.21 -6.40 16.58
N ASN A 88 -0.79 -5.35 17.19
CA ASN A 88 -2.21 -4.99 17.10
C ASN A 88 -2.38 -3.56 16.54
N PRO A 89 -2.03 -3.33 15.27
CA PRO A 89 -1.91 -1.97 14.72
C PRO A 89 -3.25 -1.20 14.69
N ILE A 90 -4.39 -1.89 14.52
CA ILE A 90 -5.71 -1.25 14.49
C ILE A 90 -6.08 -0.68 15.86
N GLU A 91 -5.90 -1.45 16.94
CA GLU A 91 -6.24 -1.04 18.30
C GLU A 91 -5.44 0.21 18.73
N ASN A 92 -4.21 0.30 18.25
CA ASN A 92 -3.30 1.42 18.51
C ASN A 92 -3.41 2.57 17.51
N ASN A 93 -4.37 2.53 16.58
CA ASN A 93 -4.57 3.54 15.52
C ASN A 93 -3.29 3.80 14.70
N GLU A 94 -2.53 2.75 14.43
CA GLU A 94 -1.25 2.86 13.72
C GLU A 94 -1.48 3.18 12.25
N HIS A 95 -0.74 4.17 11.72
CA HIS A 95 -0.90 4.55 10.32
C HIS A 95 -0.06 3.68 9.40
N ILE A 96 -0.65 3.23 8.29
CA ILE A 96 0.02 2.43 7.26
C ILE A 96 0.23 3.29 6.02
N LEU A 97 1.44 3.28 5.50
CA LEU A 97 1.80 3.85 4.20
C LEU A 97 1.97 2.72 3.19
N VAL A 98 1.04 2.60 2.25
CA VAL A 98 1.12 1.62 1.15
C VAL A 98 1.85 2.26 -0.02
N LEU A 99 2.96 1.67 -0.43
CA LEU A 99 3.85 2.17 -1.47
C LEU A 99 3.86 1.25 -2.68
N SER A 100 3.52 1.81 -3.84
CA SER A 100 3.37 1.03 -5.08
C SER A 100 3.99 1.74 -6.29
N PRO A 101 5.20 1.32 -6.71
CA PRO A 101 5.69 1.63 -8.05
C PRO A 101 4.74 1.02 -9.08
N MET A 102 4.29 1.83 -10.05
CA MET A 102 3.23 1.43 -10.98
C MET A 102 3.56 1.83 -12.41
N ALA A 103 3.93 0.84 -13.22
CA ALA A 103 4.16 1.00 -14.65
C ALA A 103 2.86 0.79 -15.47
N ARG A 104 2.02 -0.15 -15.02
CA ARG A 104 0.71 -0.48 -15.61
C ARG A 104 -0.35 -0.47 -14.51
N PHE A 105 -1.58 -0.13 -14.86
CA PHE A 105 -2.70 -0.15 -13.92
C PHE A 105 -3.54 -1.42 -14.13
N TYR A 106 -3.72 -2.20 -13.07
CA TYR A 106 -4.61 -3.36 -13.06
C TYR A 106 -5.82 -3.07 -12.19
N GLN A 107 -7.03 -3.29 -12.72
CA GLN A 107 -8.26 -3.07 -11.95
C GLN A 107 -8.32 -4.01 -10.73
N GLN A 108 -7.87 -5.26 -10.87
CA GLN A 108 -7.86 -6.23 -9.78
C GLN A 108 -6.94 -5.81 -8.63
N TYR A 109 -5.83 -5.11 -8.90
CA TYR A 109 -4.97 -4.54 -7.84
C TYR A 109 -5.73 -3.46 -7.06
N TRP A 110 -6.45 -2.56 -7.73
CA TRP A 110 -7.26 -1.53 -7.04
C TRP A 110 -8.40 -2.16 -6.23
N ASP A 111 -9.08 -3.17 -6.80
CA ASP A 111 -10.13 -3.89 -6.10
C ASP A 111 -9.58 -4.68 -4.91
N ASN A 112 -8.34 -5.18 -5.00
CA ASN A 112 -7.64 -5.82 -3.89
C ASN A 112 -7.34 -4.83 -2.76
N LEU A 113 -6.84 -3.62 -3.07
CA LEU A 113 -6.64 -2.55 -2.08
C LEU A 113 -7.94 -2.20 -1.33
N LEU A 114 -9.07 -2.09 -2.05
CA LEU A 114 -10.37 -1.78 -1.46
C LEU A 114 -10.93 -2.90 -0.57
N LYS A 115 -10.47 -4.14 -0.76
CA LYS A 115 -10.87 -5.31 0.03
C LYS A 115 -10.06 -5.46 1.32
N LEU A 116 -8.96 -4.74 1.47
CA LEU A 116 -8.18 -4.78 2.70
C LEU A 116 -9.05 -4.35 3.87
N SER A 117 -9.06 -5.18 4.91
CA SER A 117 -9.86 -5.00 6.12
C SER A 117 -9.26 -3.98 7.09
N TYR A 118 -8.04 -3.50 6.81
CA TYR A 118 -7.42 -2.44 7.57
C TYR A 118 -8.19 -1.12 7.38
N PRO A 119 -8.47 -0.32 8.43
CA PRO A 119 -9.26 0.89 8.29
C PRO A 119 -8.65 1.86 7.28
N HIS A 120 -9.39 2.17 6.20
CA HIS A 120 -8.90 3.04 5.12
C HIS A 120 -8.52 4.44 5.62
N GLU A 121 -9.13 4.92 6.70
CA GLU A 121 -8.78 6.19 7.37
C GLU A 121 -7.41 6.22 8.06
N LEU A 122 -6.80 5.04 8.26
CA LEU A 122 -5.43 4.89 8.74
C LEU A 122 -4.43 4.59 7.60
N MET A 123 -4.92 4.43 6.37
CA MET A 123 -4.11 4.08 5.20
C MET A 123 -3.84 5.29 4.31
N THR A 124 -2.58 5.61 4.12
CA THR A 124 -2.11 6.49 3.05
C THR A 124 -1.61 5.64 1.90
N LEU A 125 -2.15 5.88 0.69
CA LEU A 125 -1.64 5.24 -0.53
C LEU A 125 -0.67 6.19 -1.23
N ALA A 126 0.47 5.68 -1.69
CA ALA A 126 1.37 6.46 -2.51
C ALA A 126 1.88 5.66 -3.72
N PHE A 127 1.81 6.31 -4.87
CA PHE A 127 2.16 5.73 -6.16
C PHE A 127 3.29 6.52 -6.81
N ILE A 128 4.20 5.83 -7.48
CA ILE A 128 5.15 6.47 -8.42
C ILE A 128 5.00 5.83 -9.79
N LEU A 129 4.81 6.66 -10.82
CA LEU A 129 4.55 6.19 -12.18
C LEU A 129 5.55 6.81 -13.17
N PRO A 130 6.04 6.06 -14.17
CA PRO A 130 6.97 6.56 -15.18
C PRO A 130 6.29 7.50 -16.18
N LYS A 131 7.06 8.41 -16.78
CA LYS A 131 6.62 9.32 -17.84
C LYS A 131 6.64 8.70 -19.24
N THR A 132 6.20 7.46 -19.36
CA THR A 132 6.05 6.75 -20.63
C THR A 132 4.59 6.79 -21.13
N LYS A 133 4.34 6.32 -22.35
CA LYS A 133 2.98 6.17 -22.89
C LYS A 133 2.11 5.29 -21.98
N GLU A 134 2.65 4.15 -21.57
CA GLU A 134 2.00 3.19 -20.68
C GLU A 134 1.78 3.79 -19.29
N GLY A 135 2.79 4.48 -18.74
CA GLY A 135 2.69 5.14 -17.44
C GLY A 135 1.70 6.31 -17.43
N ASN A 136 1.53 7.02 -18.55
CA ASN A 136 0.49 8.04 -18.71
C ASN A 136 -0.92 7.42 -18.73
N ALA A 137 -1.10 6.30 -19.44
CA ALA A 137 -2.36 5.55 -19.44
C ALA A 137 -2.69 5.01 -18.04
N ALA A 138 -1.70 4.44 -17.33
CA ALA A 138 -1.84 3.98 -15.96
C ALA A 138 -2.22 5.14 -15.00
N THR A 139 -1.62 6.32 -15.19
CA THR A 139 -1.97 7.52 -14.40
C THR A 139 -3.43 7.93 -14.60
N ALA A 140 -3.91 7.94 -15.85
CA ALA A 140 -5.29 8.29 -16.15
C ALA A 140 -6.27 7.28 -15.53
N ALA A 141 -5.99 5.99 -15.65
CA ALA A 141 -6.81 4.92 -15.06
C ALA A 141 -6.85 5.00 -13.52
N LEU A 142 -5.68 5.20 -12.89
CA LEU A 142 -5.57 5.38 -11.45
C LEU A 142 -6.36 6.60 -10.97
N GLN A 143 -6.23 7.74 -11.66
CA GLN A 143 -6.98 8.96 -11.33
C GLN A 143 -8.50 8.78 -11.44
N ALA A 144 -8.97 8.00 -12.42
CA ALA A 144 -10.38 7.68 -12.57
C ALA A 144 -10.91 6.90 -11.35
N GLN A 145 -10.16 5.87 -10.90
CA GLN A 145 -10.55 5.09 -9.72
C GLN A 145 -10.43 5.86 -8.41
N ILE A 146 -9.41 6.70 -8.27
CA ILE A 146 -9.28 7.63 -7.14
C ILE A 146 -10.47 8.57 -7.10
N THR A 147 -10.87 9.13 -8.25
CA THR A 147 -12.03 10.03 -8.31
C THR A 147 -13.30 9.30 -7.89
N LYS A 148 -13.52 8.08 -8.40
CA LYS A 148 -14.66 7.24 -8.01
C LYS A 148 -14.69 7.02 -6.50
N THR A 149 -13.56 6.64 -5.90
CA THR A 149 -13.47 6.27 -4.49
C THR A 149 -13.49 7.49 -3.55
N GLN A 150 -12.63 8.48 -3.80
CA GLN A 150 -12.42 9.63 -2.91
C GLN A 150 -13.49 10.72 -3.03
N LYS A 151 -14.06 10.93 -4.23
CA LYS A 151 -15.03 12.00 -4.47
C LYS A 151 -16.48 11.52 -4.44
N PHE A 152 -16.75 10.38 -5.05
CA PHE A 152 -18.11 9.87 -5.23
C PHE A 152 -18.45 8.67 -4.34
N GLY A 153 -17.44 7.98 -3.82
CA GLY A 153 -17.60 6.82 -2.95
C GLY A 153 -18.02 7.20 -1.52
N ASP A 154 -18.49 6.18 -0.80
CA ASP A 154 -18.89 6.29 0.59
C ASP A 154 -17.71 6.75 1.45
N GLU A 155 -17.99 7.53 2.51
CA GLU A 155 -16.92 8.03 3.36
C GLU A 155 -16.07 6.90 3.97
N LYS A 156 -16.70 5.78 4.36
CA LYS A 156 -16.00 4.60 4.91
C LYS A 156 -14.99 3.97 3.93
N GLU A 157 -15.18 4.13 2.62
CA GLU A 157 -14.32 3.53 1.59
C GLU A 157 -13.13 4.44 1.23
N ARG A 158 -13.13 5.69 1.70
CA ARG A 158 -12.07 6.66 1.39
C ARG A 158 -10.79 6.38 2.17
N PHE A 159 -9.66 6.36 1.47
CA PHE A 159 -8.34 6.34 2.09
C PHE A 159 -8.00 7.67 2.77
N LYS A 160 -7.19 7.64 3.83
CA LYS A 160 -6.73 8.81 4.59
C LYS A 160 -6.17 9.90 3.68
N SER A 161 -5.28 9.50 2.78
CA SER A 161 -4.67 10.35 1.76
C SER A 161 -4.15 9.49 0.61
N ILE A 162 -4.06 10.08 -0.58
CA ILE A 162 -3.49 9.44 -1.76
C ILE A 162 -2.48 10.40 -2.38
N ILE A 163 -1.27 9.92 -2.63
CA ILE A 163 -0.16 10.68 -3.21
C ILE A 163 0.21 10.04 -4.55
N ILE A 164 0.32 10.84 -5.60
CA ILE A 164 0.77 10.36 -6.92
C ILE A 164 2.02 11.14 -7.31
N LEU A 165 3.11 10.42 -7.52
CA LEU A 165 4.37 10.95 -8.01
C LEU A 165 4.57 10.53 -9.48
N ARG A 166 5.19 11.41 -10.24
CA ARG A 166 5.62 11.11 -11.62
C ARG A 166 7.14 11.05 -11.61
N GLN A 167 7.70 9.95 -12.10
CA GLN A 167 9.15 9.76 -12.13
C GLN A 167 9.79 10.76 -13.09
N ASP A 168 10.87 11.41 -12.65
CA ASP A 168 11.61 12.40 -13.43
C ASP A 168 12.84 11.83 -14.15
N ILE A 169 13.05 10.51 -14.05
CA ILE A 169 14.19 9.79 -14.64
C ILE A 169 13.68 8.96 -15.81
N ASP A 170 14.36 9.07 -16.95
CA ASP A 170 14.05 8.25 -18.12
C ASP A 170 14.26 6.76 -17.83
N PRO A 171 13.39 5.88 -18.33
CA PRO A 171 13.58 4.44 -18.18
C PRO A 171 14.93 4.00 -18.77
N PRO A 172 15.71 3.17 -18.07
CA PRO A 172 17.01 2.73 -18.59
C PRO A 172 16.89 1.79 -19.78
N LEU A 173 15.72 1.17 -19.99
CA LEU A 173 15.45 0.23 -21.07
C LEU A 173 14.38 0.77 -22.01
N VAL A 174 14.64 0.67 -23.31
CA VAL A 174 13.73 1.10 -24.37
C VAL A 174 12.55 0.11 -24.52
N SER A 175 12.77 -1.19 -24.32
CA SER A 175 11.72 -2.21 -24.29
C SER A 175 11.29 -2.56 -22.86
N GLN A 176 9.99 -2.82 -22.70
CA GLN A 176 9.36 -3.31 -21.45
C GLN A 176 8.95 -4.80 -21.56
N ASP A 177 9.36 -5.50 -22.63
CA ASP A 177 9.06 -6.91 -22.84
C ASP A 177 9.77 -7.78 -21.80
N GLU A 178 9.10 -8.82 -21.32
CA GLU A 178 9.62 -9.72 -20.28
C GLU A 178 10.98 -10.31 -20.66
N SER A 179 11.10 -10.92 -21.85
CA SER A 179 12.36 -11.53 -22.31
C SER A 179 13.55 -10.56 -22.32
N GLU A 180 13.34 -9.29 -22.67
CA GLU A 180 14.38 -8.25 -22.66
C GLU A 180 14.71 -7.75 -21.24
N ARG A 181 13.70 -7.67 -20.35
CA ARG A 181 13.86 -7.32 -18.93
C ARG A 181 14.66 -8.37 -18.16
N HIS A 182 14.58 -9.62 -18.59
CA HIS A 182 15.25 -10.76 -17.97
C HIS A 182 16.66 -11.05 -18.49
N LYS A 183 17.23 -10.25 -19.40
CA LYS A 183 18.66 -10.37 -19.77
C LYS A 183 19.56 -9.91 -18.62
N ILE A 184 20.59 -10.70 -18.28
CA ILE A 184 21.54 -10.41 -17.18
C ILE A 184 22.13 -9.00 -17.31
N GLU A 185 22.56 -8.63 -18.53
CA GLU A 185 23.16 -7.33 -18.84
C GLU A 185 22.22 -6.14 -18.51
N ASN A 186 20.91 -6.35 -18.63
CA ASN A 186 19.90 -5.33 -18.38
C ASN A 186 19.46 -5.26 -16.92
N GLN A 187 19.64 -6.34 -16.14
CA GLN A 187 19.12 -6.42 -14.76
C GLN A 187 19.72 -5.37 -13.83
N LYS A 188 21.03 -5.12 -13.91
CA LYS A 188 21.68 -4.13 -13.04
C LYS A 188 21.08 -2.75 -13.23
N ALA A 189 20.97 -2.27 -14.47
CA ALA A 189 20.41 -0.96 -14.79
C ALA A 189 18.92 -0.88 -14.44
N ARG A 190 18.15 -1.94 -14.74
CA ARG A 190 16.72 -2.04 -14.42
C ARG A 190 16.48 -1.96 -12.91
N ARG A 191 17.16 -2.79 -12.11
CA ARG A 191 17.00 -2.80 -10.65
C ARG A 191 17.53 -1.53 -9.99
N ALA A 192 18.58 -0.92 -10.53
CA ALA A 192 19.02 0.41 -10.10
C ALA A 192 17.94 1.48 -10.32
N ALA A 193 17.24 1.46 -11.47
CA ALA A 193 16.14 2.39 -11.73
C ALA A 193 14.92 2.12 -10.83
N MET A 194 14.58 0.85 -10.59
CA MET A 194 13.53 0.47 -9.64
C MET A 194 13.88 0.93 -8.22
N ALA A 195 15.11 0.73 -7.76
CA ALA A 195 15.60 1.20 -6.47
C ALA A 195 15.46 2.72 -6.33
N LYS A 196 15.82 3.49 -7.37
CA LYS A 196 15.62 4.94 -7.41
C LYS A 196 14.14 5.32 -7.32
N ALA A 197 13.26 4.62 -8.03
CA ALA A 197 11.82 4.88 -7.97
C ALA A 197 11.24 4.58 -6.58
N ARG A 198 11.59 3.44 -5.98
CA ARG A 198 11.20 3.09 -4.60
C ARG A 198 11.72 4.14 -3.61
N ASN A 199 12.99 4.51 -3.68
CA ASN A 199 13.56 5.54 -2.81
C ASN A 199 12.86 6.90 -2.96
N SER A 200 12.65 7.37 -4.20
CA SER A 200 11.94 8.63 -4.45
C SER A 200 10.53 8.60 -3.87
N LEU A 201 9.82 7.47 -4.00
CA LEU A 201 8.51 7.29 -3.42
C LEU A 201 8.56 7.29 -1.89
N LEU A 202 9.44 6.50 -1.28
CA LEU A 202 9.60 6.41 0.17
C LEU A 202 9.96 7.77 0.80
N PHE A 203 11.05 8.40 0.34
CA PHE A 203 11.57 9.60 0.99
C PHE A 203 10.64 10.81 0.89
N THR A 204 9.80 10.87 -0.15
CA THR A 204 8.86 11.98 -0.33
C THR A 204 7.52 11.76 0.38
N THR A 205 7.22 10.53 0.81
CA THR A 205 5.90 10.17 1.37
C THR A 205 5.95 9.59 2.77
N LEU A 206 7.12 9.21 3.28
CA LEU A 206 7.28 8.76 4.66
C LEU A 206 7.04 9.90 5.64
N GLY A 207 5.89 9.88 6.30
CA GLY A 207 5.50 10.89 7.26
C GLY A 207 6.01 10.63 8.68
N PRO A 208 6.03 11.67 9.54
CA PRO A 208 6.37 11.53 10.95
C PRO A 208 5.29 10.86 11.80
N SER A 209 4.15 10.46 11.21
CA SER A 209 3.08 9.73 11.90
C SER A 209 2.85 8.32 11.35
N THR A 210 3.67 7.88 10.39
CA THR A 210 3.59 6.55 9.78
C THR A 210 4.15 5.51 10.76
N SER A 211 3.39 4.47 11.07
CA SER A 211 3.86 3.35 11.88
C SER A 211 4.46 2.26 10.99
N TRP A 212 3.77 1.92 9.91
CA TRP A 212 4.20 0.85 9.00
C TRP A 212 4.27 1.30 7.55
N VAL A 213 5.14 0.67 6.79
CA VAL A 213 5.25 0.79 5.35
C VAL A 213 4.95 -0.57 4.72
N LEU A 214 3.92 -0.63 3.90
CA LEU A 214 3.62 -1.80 3.08
C LEU A 214 4.08 -1.52 1.66
N TRP A 215 5.16 -2.17 1.23
CA TRP A 215 5.51 -2.25 -0.19
C TRP A 215 4.58 -3.27 -0.83
N LEU A 216 3.84 -2.84 -1.85
CA LEU A 216 2.94 -3.70 -2.60
C LEU A 216 3.06 -3.35 -4.07
N ASP A 217 3.65 -4.23 -4.88
CA ASP A 217 3.78 -3.97 -6.31
C ASP A 217 2.40 -3.92 -6.99
N SER A 218 2.26 -3.09 -8.03
CA SER A 218 0.97 -2.76 -8.65
C SER A 218 0.28 -3.90 -9.40
N ASP A 219 0.98 -5.02 -9.52
CA ASP A 219 0.60 -6.26 -10.18
C ASP A 219 0.26 -7.37 -9.16
N VAL A 220 0.29 -7.10 -7.85
CA VAL A 220 -0.29 -8.00 -6.83
C VAL A 220 -1.80 -7.81 -6.77
N VAL A 221 -2.53 -8.74 -7.37
CA VAL A 221 -3.97 -8.61 -7.64
C VAL A 221 -4.85 -9.38 -6.66
N GLU A 222 -4.28 -10.23 -5.81
CA GLU A 222 -5.02 -10.99 -4.80
C GLU A 222 -4.19 -11.15 -3.53
N THR A 223 -4.78 -10.76 -2.40
CA THR A 223 -4.22 -10.93 -1.06
C THR A 223 -5.35 -11.31 -0.10
N PRO A 224 -5.08 -12.01 1.02
CA PRO A 224 -6.09 -12.13 2.06
C PRO A 224 -6.49 -10.72 2.56
N PRO A 225 -7.80 -10.45 2.80
CA PRO A 225 -8.26 -9.14 3.27
C PRO A 225 -7.57 -8.66 4.56
N SER A 226 -7.10 -9.58 5.38
CA SER A 226 -6.39 -9.32 6.64
C SER A 226 -4.88 -9.14 6.49
N LEU A 227 -4.35 -9.00 5.25
CA LEU A 227 -2.90 -8.92 4.96
C LEU A 227 -2.10 -8.08 5.96
N ILE A 228 -2.53 -6.85 6.24
CA ILE A 228 -1.76 -5.96 7.10
C ILE A 228 -1.76 -6.47 8.54
N GLN A 229 -2.92 -6.89 9.04
CA GLN A 229 -3.07 -7.40 10.41
C GLN A 229 -2.32 -8.72 10.59
N ASP A 230 -2.45 -9.63 9.63
CA ASP A 230 -1.81 -10.94 9.66
C ASP A 230 -0.30 -10.77 9.71
N LEU A 231 0.29 -9.94 8.82
CA LEU A 231 1.72 -9.67 8.82
C LEU A 231 2.19 -8.90 10.07
N ALA A 232 1.45 -7.88 10.51
CA ALA A 232 1.81 -7.10 11.69
C ALA A 232 1.78 -7.94 12.98
N SER A 233 0.91 -8.96 13.06
CA SER A 233 0.78 -9.82 14.24
C SER A 233 2.06 -10.55 14.64
N HIS A 234 2.99 -10.73 13.70
CA HIS A 234 4.31 -11.33 13.91
C HIS A 234 5.31 -10.39 14.62
N ASP A 235 4.96 -9.10 14.76
CA ASP A 235 5.79 -8.05 15.39
C ASP A 235 7.22 -7.92 14.81
N ALA A 236 7.44 -8.44 13.60
CA ALA A 236 8.73 -8.42 12.95
C ALA A 236 9.04 -7.05 12.30
N PRO A 237 10.32 -6.62 12.29
CA PRO A 237 10.69 -5.35 11.67
C PRO A 237 10.54 -5.36 10.15
N ILE A 238 10.79 -6.50 9.50
CA ILE A 238 10.59 -6.73 8.07
C ILE A 238 9.98 -8.12 7.90
N ILE A 239 8.84 -8.20 7.20
CA ILE A 239 8.14 -9.47 6.94
C ILE A 239 7.61 -9.55 5.51
N ALA A 240 7.88 -10.66 4.84
CA ALA A 240 7.46 -10.94 3.47
C ALA A 240 6.51 -12.16 3.39
N PRO A 241 5.28 -12.03 2.85
CA PRO A 241 4.50 -13.18 2.43
C PRO A 241 5.09 -13.83 1.16
N ASN A 242 4.68 -15.04 0.84
CA ASN A 242 5.11 -15.75 -0.36
C ASN A 242 4.27 -15.35 -1.58
N CYS A 243 4.92 -15.03 -2.70
CA CYS A 243 4.21 -14.61 -3.91
C CYS A 243 4.19 -15.71 -4.98
N PHE A 244 2.96 -16.03 -5.40
CA PHE A 244 2.65 -16.99 -6.45
C PHE A 244 1.90 -16.31 -7.59
N GLN A 245 1.68 -17.03 -8.68
CA GLN A 245 0.85 -16.59 -9.79
C GLN A 245 -0.15 -17.70 -10.12
N ARG A 246 -1.43 -17.34 -10.23
CA ARG A 246 -2.47 -18.28 -10.68
C ARG A 246 -2.46 -18.36 -12.20
N PHE A 247 -2.60 -19.57 -12.76
CA PHE A 247 -2.70 -19.77 -14.21
C PHE A 247 -3.66 -20.91 -14.53
N LEU A 248 -4.22 -20.92 -15.76
CA LEU A 248 -5.00 -22.06 -16.24
C LEU A 248 -4.03 -23.12 -16.77
N ASN A 249 -3.96 -24.27 -16.10
CA ASN A 249 -3.10 -25.36 -16.50
C ASN A 249 -3.64 -25.99 -17.81
N PRO A 250 -2.88 -25.93 -18.93
CA PRO A 250 -3.36 -26.43 -20.23
C PRO A 250 -3.63 -27.93 -20.27
N GLU A 251 -2.94 -28.71 -19.43
CA GLU A 251 -3.04 -30.18 -19.41
C GLU A 251 -4.29 -30.64 -18.64
N THR A 252 -4.59 -29.96 -17.52
CA THR A 252 -5.69 -30.35 -16.64
C THR A 252 -6.95 -29.50 -16.84
N ASN A 253 -6.84 -28.39 -17.57
CA ASN A 253 -7.86 -27.36 -17.75
C ASN A 253 -8.46 -26.85 -16.41
N LYS A 254 -7.62 -26.79 -15.38
CA LYS A 254 -7.97 -26.31 -14.03
C LYS A 254 -7.06 -25.14 -13.65
N MET A 255 -7.56 -24.28 -12.77
CA MET A 255 -6.73 -23.25 -12.16
C MET A 255 -5.67 -23.90 -11.28
N ASP A 256 -4.42 -23.49 -11.49
CA ASP A 256 -3.24 -23.96 -10.80
C ASP A 256 -2.40 -22.74 -10.37
N GLU A 257 -1.34 -22.95 -9.59
CA GLU A 257 -0.46 -21.89 -9.12
C GLU A 257 1.02 -22.24 -9.31
N ARG A 258 1.83 -21.22 -9.59
CA ARG A 258 3.29 -21.36 -9.74
C ARG A 258 4.04 -20.31 -8.92
N PRO A 259 5.25 -20.64 -8.41
CA PRO A 259 6.15 -19.66 -7.83
C PRO A 259 6.35 -18.43 -8.72
N TYR A 260 6.39 -17.24 -8.12
CA TYR A 260 6.63 -15.99 -8.84
C TYR A 260 7.86 -15.23 -8.30
N ASP A 261 7.86 -14.86 -7.01
CA ASP A 261 8.92 -14.01 -6.46
C ASP A 261 10.08 -14.82 -5.86
N TYR A 262 11.17 -14.95 -6.62
CA TYR A 262 12.38 -15.64 -6.19
C TYR A 262 13.36 -14.76 -5.38
N ASN A 263 13.02 -13.51 -5.07
CA ASN A 263 13.91 -12.60 -4.34
C ASN A 263 13.80 -12.75 -2.81
N ASN A 264 12.89 -13.60 -2.32
CA ASN A 264 12.81 -13.98 -0.90
C ASN A 264 13.64 -15.24 -0.67
N TRP A 265 14.76 -15.13 0.02
CA TRP A 265 15.68 -16.25 0.19
C TRP A 265 16.53 -16.18 1.46
N GLN A 266 17.04 -17.35 1.86
CA GLN A 266 18.11 -17.53 2.86
C GLN A 266 19.46 -17.66 2.16
N ASP A 267 20.47 -16.97 2.68
CA ASP A 267 21.79 -16.95 2.05
C ASP A 267 22.47 -18.33 2.11
N SER A 268 23.46 -18.56 1.25
CA SER A 268 24.19 -19.83 1.22
C SER A 268 25.71 -19.61 1.33
N PRO A 269 26.47 -20.60 1.84
CA PRO A 269 27.93 -20.54 1.78
C PRO A 269 28.46 -20.37 0.35
N THR A 270 27.83 -21.01 -0.63
CA THR A 270 28.22 -20.91 -2.05
C THR A 270 28.05 -19.49 -2.60
N ALA A 271 26.94 -18.82 -2.28
CA ALA A 271 26.71 -17.43 -2.68
C ALA A 271 27.73 -16.48 -2.03
N GLN A 272 28.10 -16.73 -0.77
CA GLN A 272 29.12 -15.95 -0.07
C GLN A 272 30.51 -16.15 -0.67
N GLU A 273 30.88 -17.38 -1.03
CA GLU A 273 32.14 -17.67 -1.73
C GLU A 273 32.19 -17.03 -3.12
N LEU A 274 31.06 -17.04 -3.84
CA LEU A 274 30.97 -16.41 -5.15
C LEU A 274 31.14 -14.88 -5.01
N ALA A 275 30.40 -14.25 -4.09
CA ALA A 275 30.52 -12.84 -3.77
C ALA A 275 31.97 -12.44 -3.41
N ALA A 276 32.68 -13.27 -2.63
CA ALA A 276 34.06 -12.99 -2.25
C ALA A 276 35.06 -12.97 -3.43
N ARG A 277 34.70 -13.57 -4.58
CA ARG A 277 35.52 -13.60 -5.80
C ARG A 277 35.10 -12.56 -6.83
N MET A 278 34.02 -11.84 -6.58
CA MET A 278 33.44 -10.86 -7.50
C MET A 278 34.12 -9.49 -7.36
N GLY A 279 34.09 -8.72 -8.44
CA GLY A 279 34.52 -7.33 -8.44
C GLY A 279 33.62 -6.45 -7.57
N PRO A 280 34.09 -5.27 -7.15
CA PRO A 280 33.34 -4.38 -6.26
C PRO A 280 32.00 -3.91 -6.82
N ASP A 281 31.88 -3.88 -8.16
CA ASP A 281 30.67 -3.44 -8.86
C ASP A 281 29.76 -4.57 -9.34
N ASP A 282 30.16 -5.83 -9.13
CA ASP A 282 29.38 -6.97 -9.60
C ASP A 282 28.22 -7.26 -8.65
N ILE A 283 27.13 -7.79 -9.20
CA ILE A 283 25.92 -8.12 -8.44
C ILE A 283 25.53 -9.59 -8.62
N LEU A 284 25.04 -10.20 -7.56
CA LEU A 284 24.39 -11.51 -7.57
C LEU A 284 22.93 -11.32 -7.99
N LEU A 285 22.45 -12.24 -8.83
CA LEU A 285 21.08 -12.27 -9.31
C LEU A 285 20.55 -13.70 -9.22
N GLU A 286 19.39 -13.87 -8.59
CA GLU A 286 18.70 -15.15 -8.55
C GLU A 286 18.01 -15.48 -9.88
N GLY A 287 17.82 -16.78 -10.14
CA GLY A 287 17.08 -17.28 -11.30
C GLY A 287 17.89 -17.43 -12.60
N TYR A 288 19.21 -17.18 -12.55
CA TYR A 288 20.10 -17.34 -13.70
C TYR A 288 20.89 -18.65 -13.62
N ALA A 289 20.73 -19.51 -14.63
CA ALA A 289 21.43 -20.80 -14.69
C ALA A 289 22.97 -20.66 -14.68
N GLU A 290 23.47 -19.53 -15.20
CA GLU A 290 24.90 -19.19 -15.22
C GLU A 290 25.45 -18.82 -13.85
N MET A 291 24.59 -18.58 -12.85
CA MET A 291 24.94 -18.17 -11.50
C MET A 291 24.21 -19.04 -10.46
N ALA A 292 24.75 -20.23 -10.20
CA ALA A 292 24.20 -21.13 -9.18
C ALA A 292 24.54 -20.63 -7.77
N THR A 293 23.67 -19.80 -7.20
CA THR A 293 23.82 -19.23 -5.84
C THR A 293 23.54 -20.26 -4.74
N TYR A 294 22.74 -21.31 -5.01
CA TYR A 294 22.26 -22.28 -4.02
C TYR A 294 21.57 -21.65 -2.80
N ARG A 295 21.05 -20.44 -2.95
CA ARG A 295 20.20 -19.82 -1.93
C ARG A 295 18.90 -20.58 -1.82
N SER A 296 18.43 -20.73 -0.59
CA SER A 296 17.15 -21.41 -0.36
C SER A 296 16.03 -20.41 -0.60
N LEU A 297 15.27 -20.63 -1.68
CA LEU A 297 14.20 -19.72 -2.12
C LEU A 297 12.92 -20.01 -1.36
N MET A 298 12.31 -18.98 -0.76
CA MET A 298 11.11 -19.12 0.08
C MET A 298 9.92 -19.69 -0.69
N THR A 299 9.84 -19.45 -2.00
CA THR A 299 8.83 -20.03 -2.88
C THR A 299 8.79 -21.57 -2.85
N HIS A 300 9.94 -22.21 -2.58
CA HIS A 300 10.06 -23.66 -2.48
C HIS A 300 10.01 -24.19 -1.03
N MET A 301 9.82 -23.32 -0.04
CA MET A 301 9.69 -23.69 1.37
C MET A 301 8.23 -23.93 1.80
N THR A 302 7.28 -23.89 0.87
CA THR A 302 5.86 -24.11 1.17
C THR A 302 5.63 -25.57 1.57
N THR A 303 4.97 -25.79 2.71
CA THR A 303 4.61 -27.12 3.22
C THR A 303 3.08 -27.27 3.26
N PRO A 304 2.47 -28.09 2.38
CA PRO A 304 1.02 -28.28 2.36
C PRO A 304 0.47 -28.77 3.70
N GLY A 305 -0.55 -28.10 4.22
CA GLY A 305 -1.21 -28.44 5.49
C GLY A 305 -0.59 -27.82 6.73
N GLU A 306 0.56 -27.15 6.60
CA GLU A 306 1.18 -26.40 7.70
C GLU A 306 0.53 -25.03 7.89
N SER A 307 0.81 -24.40 9.04
CA SER A 307 0.28 -23.08 9.38
C SER A 307 0.69 -22.02 8.33
N PRO A 308 -0.24 -21.17 7.87
CA PRO A 308 0.08 -19.97 7.08
C PRO A 308 1.07 -19.04 7.79
N HIS A 309 1.08 -19.05 9.12
CA HIS A 309 1.90 -18.19 9.98
C HIS A 309 3.25 -18.83 10.34
N GLN A 310 3.67 -19.90 9.66
CA GLN A 310 5.02 -20.42 9.82
C GLN A 310 6.04 -19.33 9.42
N GLU A 311 7.04 -19.10 10.26
CA GLU A 311 8.08 -18.11 10.01
C GLU A 311 9.38 -18.79 9.57
N VAL A 312 10.11 -18.15 8.66
CA VAL A 312 11.49 -18.48 8.32
C VAL A 312 12.34 -17.21 8.31
N PRO A 313 13.60 -17.24 8.77
CA PRO A 313 14.49 -16.09 8.61
C PRO A 313 14.78 -15.87 7.12
N LEU A 314 14.97 -14.62 6.71
CA LEU A 314 15.37 -14.24 5.35
C LEU A 314 16.62 -13.36 5.36
N ASP A 315 17.49 -13.56 4.37
CA ASP A 315 18.65 -12.71 4.12
C ASP A 315 18.45 -11.79 2.91
N GLY A 316 17.59 -12.19 1.98
CA GLY A 316 17.08 -11.38 0.88
C GLY A 316 15.55 -11.35 0.89
N VAL A 317 14.98 -10.21 0.51
CA VAL A 317 13.53 -10.02 0.37
C VAL A 317 13.22 -9.41 -0.99
N GLY A 318 12.05 -9.73 -1.53
CA GLY A 318 11.48 -9.08 -2.70
C GLY A 318 10.64 -7.86 -2.37
N GLY A 319 10.19 -7.17 -3.43
CA GLY A 319 9.34 -5.97 -3.33
C GLY A 319 7.87 -6.21 -3.61
N THR A 320 7.49 -7.44 -3.98
CA THR A 320 6.14 -7.76 -4.46
C THR A 320 5.08 -7.51 -3.39
N ALA A 321 5.30 -8.03 -2.19
CA ALA A 321 4.57 -7.65 -0.99
C ALA A 321 5.55 -7.72 0.20
N LEU A 322 5.69 -6.64 0.96
CA LEU A 322 6.65 -6.56 2.07
C LEU A 322 6.17 -5.54 3.09
N LEU A 323 5.92 -5.97 4.32
CA LEU A 323 5.58 -5.08 5.43
C LEU A 323 6.84 -4.76 6.24
N VAL A 324 7.05 -3.46 6.49
CA VAL A 324 8.25 -2.93 7.15
C VAL A 324 7.83 -1.96 8.25
N LYS A 325 8.36 -2.11 9.47
CA LYS A 325 8.21 -1.09 10.51
C LYS A 325 8.85 0.22 10.04
N ALA A 326 8.14 1.34 10.14
CA ALA A 326 8.61 2.62 9.59
C ALA A 326 9.94 3.09 10.20
N GLU A 327 10.26 2.67 11.42
CA GLU A 327 11.55 2.94 12.07
C GLU A 327 12.74 2.36 11.31
N VAL A 328 12.60 1.20 10.66
CA VAL A 328 13.65 0.58 9.84
C VAL A 328 14.08 1.53 8.71
N HIS A 329 13.12 2.18 8.06
CA HIS A 329 13.39 3.19 7.04
C HIS A 329 13.91 4.51 7.63
N ARG A 330 13.47 4.90 8.84
CA ARG A 330 13.95 6.11 9.52
C ARG A 330 15.39 5.98 9.99
N ASP A 331 15.83 4.78 10.34
CA ASP A 331 17.22 4.45 10.65
C ASP A 331 18.14 4.47 9.42
N GLY A 332 17.56 4.59 8.22
CA GLY A 332 18.28 4.78 6.97
C GLY A 332 18.28 3.57 6.05
N ALA A 333 17.59 2.48 6.39
CA ALA A 333 17.45 1.35 5.47
C ALA A 333 16.65 1.79 4.23
N MET A 334 17.25 1.66 3.05
CA MET A 334 16.68 2.06 1.77
C MET A 334 17.07 1.06 0.67
N PHE A 335 16.61 1.27 -0.56
CA PHE A 335 16.90 0.41 -1.70
C PHE A 335 18.18 0.90 -2.39
N PRO A 336 19.35 0.26 -2.22
CA PRO A 336 20.57 0.73 -2.88
C PRO A 336 20.43 0.62 -4.40
N ALA A 337 20.62 1.75 -5.09
CA ALA A 337 20.65 1.82 -6.56
C ALA A 337 22.04 1.52 -7.14
N PHE A 338 22.92 0.96 -6.31
CA PHE A 338 24.31 0.62 -6.58
C PHE A 338 24.60 -0.73 -5.88
N PRO A 339 25.67 -1.44 -6.30
CA PRO A 339 26.08 -2.68 -5.64
C PRO A 339 26.37 -2.45 -4.15
N PHE A 340 25.68 -3.19 -3.29
CA PHE A 340 25.83 -3.15 -1.84
C PHE A 340 25.98 -4.58 -1.33
N TYR A 341 27.21 -4.99 -0.98
CA TYR A 341 27.55 -6.39 -0.72
C TYR A 341 27.14 -7.32 -1.87
N HIS A 342 27.38 -6.89 -3.11
CA HIS A 342 26.97 -7.59 -4.34
C HIS A 342 25.45 -7.79 -4.48
N LEU A 343 24.64 -7.05 -3.71
CA LEU A 343 23.19 -7.01 -3.83
C LEU A 343 22.75 -5.63 -4.33
N ILE A 344 21.51 -5.53 -4.79
CA ILE A 344 20.93 -4.27 -5.25
C ILE A 344 19.44 -4.24 -4.88
N GLU A 345 18.86 -3.05 -4.85
CA GLU A 345 17.41 -2.86 -4.70
C GLU A 345 16.85 -3.53 -3.42
N THR A 346 15.90 -4.47 -3.51
CA THR A 346 15.20 -5.07 -2.35
C THR A 346 16.08 -6.02 -1.54
N GLU A 347 16.91 -6.83 -2.21
CA GLU A 347 17.89 -7.68 -1.51
C GLU A 347 18.98 -6.85 -0.84
N GLY A 348 19.41 -5.78 -1.50
CA GLY A 348 20.33 -4.80 -0.91
C GLY A 348 19.71 -4.09 0.31
N PHE A 349 18.40 -3.82 0.28
CA PHE A 349 17.65 -3.28 1.42
C PHE A 349 17.67 -4.25 2.61
N ALA A 350 17.37 -5.54 2.41
CA ALA A 350 17.42 -6.54 3.49
C ALA A 350 18.82 -6.60 4.12
N ARG A 351 19.87 -6.59 3.29
CA ARG A 351 21.24 -6.54 3.78
C ARG A 351 21.54 -5.26 4.55
N MET A 352 21.04 -4.11 4.10
CA MET A 352 21.23 -2.83 4.78
C MET A 352 20.54 -2.78 6.14
N ALA A 353 19.30 -3.26 6.20
CA ALA A 353 18.56 -3.41 7.45
C ALA A 353 19.30 -4.32 8.45
N LYS A 354 19.84 -5.45 7.98
CA LYS A 354 20.70 -6.34 8.79
C LYS A 354 21.93 -5.64 9.34
N ARG A 355 22.56 -4.74 8.58
CA ARG A 355 23.70 -3.93 9.04
C ARG A 355 23.30 -2.88 10.09
N LEU A 356 22.04 -2.45 10.11
CA LEU A 356 21.46 -1.55 11.10
C LEU A 356 20.92 -2.28 12.35
N GLY A 357 21.00 -3.62 12.39
CA GLY A 357 20.54 -4.42 13.53
C GLY A 357 19.11 -4.95 13.40
N TRP A 358 18.46 -4.72 12.26
CA TRP A 358 17.13 -5.24 11.97
C TRP A 358 17.20 -6.62 11.31
N VAL A 359 16.14 -7.42 11.42
CA VAL A 359 16.06 -8.77 10.82
C VAL A 359 14.88 -8.87 9.87
N SER A 360 15.00 -9.74 8.87
CA SER A 360 13.90 -10.04 7.95
C SER A 360 13.40 -11.45 8.19
N ILE A 361 12.08 -11.62 8.18
CA ILE A 361 11.43 -12.93 8.19
C ILE A 361 10.49 -13.08 7.00
N GLY A 362 10.14 -14.32 6.68
CA GLY A 362 9.23 -14.67 5.60
C GLY A 362 8.17 -15.66 6.07
N LEU A 363 7.02 -15.64 5.41
CA LEU A 363 5.92 -16.57 5.63
C LEU A 363 5.73 -17.47 4.39
N PRO A 364 6.37 -18.65 4.32
CA PRO A 364 6.35 -19.49 3.12
C PRO A 364 4.94 -19.99 2.76
N ASN A 365 4.07 -20.19 3.76
CA ASN A 365 2.71 -20.71 3.56
C ASN A 365 1.65 -19.61 3.41
N TYR A 366 1.99 -18.34 3.69
CA TYR A 366 1.08 -17.21 3.51
C TYR A 366 1.20 -16.66 2.10
N LYS A 367 0.18 -16.90 1.26
CA LYS A 367 0.25 -16.61 -0.17
C LYS A 367 -0.41 -15.30 -0.55
N VAL A 368 0.25 -14.56 -1.45
CA VAL A 368 -0.31 -13.47 -2.25
C VAL A 368 -0.12 -13.77 -3.73
N TYR A 369 -0.95 -13.21 -4.61
CA TYR A 369 -0.90 -13.54 -6.03
C TYR A 369 -0.63 -12.35 -6.94
N HIS A 370 0.39 -12.53 -7.76
CA HIS A 370 0.74 -11.67 -8.88
C HIS A 370 -0.21 -11.90 -10.07
N TYR A 371 -0.43 -10.85 -10.86
CA TYR A 371 -1.21 -10.90 -12.10
C TYR A 371 -0.60 -11.88 -13.10
N ASN A 372 -1.43 -12.66 -13.79
CA ASN A 372 -0.96 -13.52 -14.87
C ASN A 372 -0.92 -12.73 -16.18
N GLU A 373 0.28 -12.41 -16.66
CA GLU A 373 0.49 -11.62 -17.89
C GLU A 373 -0.05 -12.32 -19.15
#